data_AF-A0AAE6MBE1-F1
#
_entry.id   AF-A0AAE6MBE1-F1
#
_cell.length_a   1.000
_cell.length_b   1.000
_cell.length_c   1.000
_cell.angle_alpha   90.00
_cell.angle_beta   90.00
_cell.angle_gamma   90.00
#
_symmetry.space_group_name_H-M   'P 1'
#
loop_
_entity.id
_entity.type
_entity.pdbx_description
1 polymer ?
#
loop_
_entity_poly.entity_id
_entity_poly.type
_entity_poly.pdbx_seq_one_letter_code
_entity_poly.pdbx_strand_id
1 'polypeptide(L)'
;MEQVRKSWEQMDNAEKKESFDKYMKFKLFEAHKTGKADWQKDMSKEEVDNTMPYNAKTGNTYSRETNMLLRAEMAIKGYDKAQFVTMEQGNAMGGVLKLKHDEQTGEVVKTKNGKDARVDGVKMLYIADHELRPKLDKDGKEVTAVVKDKDGNVKYDQETGQPMTYVVKEKIPIKPRLETKTLYHVSQFDGLDESKIKDRDLTAVTHYREQSKNQDFEVKISYGKTLGISGNLEKQLDNLTLAQIKGVDYYNPAVKVEMTKQKAQTKEQNKGMER
;
A
#
# COMPACT_ATOMS: atom_id res chain seq x y z
N MET A 1 -37.00 -3.72 1.73
CA MET A 1 -36.19 -4.79 1.11
C MET A 1 -34.76 -4.59 1.53
N GLU A 2 -34.23 -5.52 2.32
CA GLU A 2 -32.83 -5.49 2.75
C GLU A 2 -31.96 -5.87 1.54
N GLN A 3 -31.15 -4.94 1.05
CA GLN A 3 -30.30 -5.18 -0.11
C GLN A 3 -29.17 -6.12 0.32
N VAL A 4 -29.19 -7.37 -0.16
CA VAL A 4 -28.14 -8.35 0.14
C VAL A 4 -26.81 -7.81 -0.41
N ARG A 5 -25.87 -7.50 0.49
CA ARG A 5 -24.55 -6.97 0.12
C ARG A 5 -23.75 -8.05 -0.59
N LYS A 6 -23.37 -7.80 -1.85
CA LYS A 6 -22.48 -8.69 -2.62
C LYS A 6 -21.14 -8.87 -1.89
N SER A 7 -20.61 -10.09 -1.93
CA SER A 7 -19.21 -10.39 -1.57
C SER A 7 -18.24 -9.85 -2.61
N TRP A 8 -16.96 -9.75 -2.27
CA TRP A 8 -15.93 -9.25 -3.19
C TRP A 8 -15.85 -10.07 -4.48
N GLU A 9 -16.00 -11.39 -4.35
CA GLU A 9 -15.95 -12.34 -5.45
C GLU A 9 -17.15 -12.23 -6.38
N GLN A 10 -18.28 -11.71 -5.89
CA GLN A 10 -19.52 -11.48 -6.64
C GLN A 10 -19.58 -10.09 -7.30
N MET A 11 -18.67 -9.18 -6.94
CA MET A 11 -18.62 -7.83 -7.51
C MET A 11 -17.96 -7.84 -8.89
N ASP A 12 -18.48 -7.05 -9.81
CA ASP A 12 -17.78 -6.74 -11.06
C ASP A 12 -16.61 -5.74 -10.83
N ASN A 13 -15.87 -5.42 -11.89
CA ASN A 13 -14.72 -4.51 -11.77
C ASN A 13 -15.13 -3.09 -11.34
N ALA A 14 -16.28 -2.57 -11.79
CA ALA A 14 -16.71 -1.23 -11.40
C ALA A 14 -17.08 -1.18 -9.91
N GLU A 15 -17.83 -2.19 -9.44
CA GLU A 15 -18.20 -2.35 -8.04
C GLU A 15 -16.97 -2.54 -7.13
N LYS A 16 -16.00 -3.37 -7.56
CA LYS A 16 -14.71 -3.56 -6.84
C LYS A 16 -13.92 -2.26 -6.77
N LYS A 17 -13.84 -1.51 -7.87
CA LYS A 17 -13.14 -0.22 -7.92
C LYS A 17 -13.81 0.78 -6.98
N GLU A 18 -15.12 0.92 -7.02
CA GLU A 18 -15.86 1.81 -6.12
C GLU A 18 -15.69 1.42 -4.65
N SER A 19 -15.72 0.12 -4.34
CA SER A 19 -15.47 -0.39 -2.98
C SER A 19 -14.06 -0.04 -2.50
N PHE A 20 -13.06 -0.21 -3.36
CA PHE A 20 -11.66 0.14 -3.06
C PHE A 20 -11.48 1.66 -2.89
N ASP A 21 -12.10 2.47 -3.75
CA ASP A 21 -12.00 3.93 -3.68
C ASP A 21 -12.62 4.48 -2.40
N LYS A 22 -13.75 3.92 -1.94
CA LYS A 22 -14.34 4.24 -0.64
C LYS A 22 -13.39 3.92 0.51
N TYR A 23 -12.77 2.75 0.49
CA TYR A 23 -11.76 2.35 1.47
C TYR A 23 -10.57 3.32 1.48
N MET A 24 -10.04 3.65 0.30
CA MET A 24 -8.91 4.57 0.15
C MET A 24 -9.24 5.97 0.64
N LYS A 25 -10.40 6.51 0.24
CA LYS A 25 -10.89 7.81 0.69
C LYS A 25 -10.96 7.87 2.21
N PHE A 26 -11.54 6.86 2.85
CA PHE A 26 -11.64 6.81 4.31
C PHE A 26 -10.25 6.86 4.97
N LYS A 27 -9.32 6.02 4.53
CA LYS A 27 -7.95 5.98 5.06
C LYS A 27 -7.19 7.30 4.89
N LEU A 28 -7.33 7.95 3.75
CA LEU A 28 -6.69 9.25 3.51
C LEU A 28 -7.25 10.35 4.42
N PHE A 29 -8.56 10.37 4.65
CA PHE A 29 -9.17 11.31 5.60
C PHE A 29 -8.76 11.02 7.05
N GLU A 30 -8.72 9.75 7.44
CA GLU A 30 -8.26 9.33 8.76
C GLU A 30 -6.81 9.79 8.99
N ALA A 31 -5.92 9.51 8.05
CA ALA A 31 -4.52 9.95 8.11
C ALA A 31 -4.38 11.47 8.15
N HIS A 32 -5.15 12.21 7.34
CA HIS A 32 -5.10 13.66 7.31
C HIS A 32 -5.50 14.29 8.66
N LYS A 33 -6.43 13.68 9.40
CA LYS A 33 -6.82 14.13 10.75
C LYS A 33 -5.72 13.96 11.79
N THR A 34 -4.74 13.08 11.56
CA THR A 34 -3.64 12.88 12.52
C THR A 34 -2.70 14.08 12.61
N GLY A 35 -2.64 14.93 11.56
CA GLY A 35 -1.66 16.01 11.45
C GLY A 35 -0.22 15.53 11.19
N LYS A 36 -0.02 14.22 11.01
CA LYS A 36 1.30 13.58 10.88
C LYS A 36 1.60 13.06 9.47
N ALA A 37 0.66 13.18 8.53
CA ALA A 37 0.86 12.66 7.19
C ALA A 37 1.90 13.48 6.42
N ASP A 38 2.71 12.82 5.58
CA ASP A 38 3.80 13.49 4.84
C ASP A 38 3.31 14.64 3.96
N TRP A 39 2.09 14.56 3.42
CA TRP A 39 1.48 15.63 2.63
C TRP A 39 1.03 16.85 3.47
N GLN A 40 1.33 16.87 4.78
CA GLN A 40 1.07 18.00 5.67
C GLN A 40 2.35 18.77 6.05
N LYS A 41 3.52 18.38 5.54
CA LYS A 41 4.79 19.08 5.74
C LYS A 41 5.49 19.36 4.41
N ASP A 42 6.32 20.39 4.38
CA ASP A 42 7.24 20.60 3.26
C ASP A 42 8.29 19.49 3.25
N MET A 43 8.76 19.10 2.07
CA MET A 43 9.80 18.09 1.89
C MET A 43 10.68 18.47 0.71
N SER A 44 11.99 18.38 0.89
CA SER A 44 12.94 18.38 -0.22
C SER A 44 12.68 17.20 -1.17
N LYS A 45 13.17 17.29 -2.40
CA LYS A 45 13.15 16.17 -3.35
C LYS A 45 13.69 14.87 -2.73
N GLU A 46 14.80 14.96 -1.99
CA GLU A 46 15.41 13.79 -1.37
C GLU A 46 14.50 13.17 -0.31
N GLU A 47 13.84 13.98 0.52
CA GLU A 47 12.84 13.49 1.47
C GLU A 47 11.61 12.90 0.77
N VAL A 48 11.15 13.50 -0.33
CA VAL A 48 10.06 12.94 -1.14
C VAL A 48 10.40 11.53 -1.62
N ASP A 49 11.63 11.33 -2.13
CA ASP A 49 12.16 10.04 -2.58
C ASP A 49 12.33 9.07 -1.39
N ASN A 50 12.91 9.53 -0.28
CA ASN A 50 13.24 8.73 0.89
C ASN A 50 12.02 8.34 1.75
N THR A 51 10.88 8.98 1.53
CA THR A 51 9.62 8.63 2.20
C THR A 51 8.72 7.77 1.32
N MET A 52 9.11 7.44 0.07
CA MET A 52 8.30 6.55 -0.77
C MET A 52 8.21 5.15 -0.14
N PRO A 53 7.00 4.64 0.15
CA PRO A 53 6.79 3.26 0.53
C PRO A 53 7.25 2.33 -0.57
N TYR A 54 7.87 1.22 -0.18
CA TYR A 54 8.43 0.27 -1.11
C TYR A 54 8.27 -1.16 -0.62
N ASN A 55 8.37 -2.10 -1.55
CA ASN A 55 8.34 -3.51 -1.23
C ASN A 55 9.68 -3.93 -0.63
N ALA A 56 9.73 -4.24 0.66
CA ALA A 56 10.98 -4.51 1.35
C ALA A 56 11.69 -5.78 0.83
N LYS A 57 10.96 -6.71 0.19
CA LYS A 57 11.53 -7.92 -0.40
C LYS A 57 12.20 -7.67 -1.75
N THR A 58 11.68 -6.73 -2.54
CA THR A 58 12.16 -6.48 -3.91
C THR A 58 12.91 -5.16 -4.08
N GLY A 59 12.75 -4.20 -3.17
CA GLY A 59 13.27 -2.83 -3.26
C GLY A 59 12.34 -1.87 -4.00
N ASN A 60 11.45 -2.39 -4.85
CA ASN A 60 10.63 -1.57 -5.75
C ASN A 60 9.68 -0.65 -5.00
N THR A 61 9.70 0.65 -5.33
CA THR A 61 8.74 1.62 -4.79
C THR A 61 7.31 1.36 -5.27
N TYR A 62 6.35 1.57 -4.38
CA TYR A 62 4.94 1.70 -4.75
C TYR A 62 4.69 3.09 -5.34
N SER A 63 3.70 3.19 -6.23
CA SER A 63 3.32 4.45 -6.87
C SER A 63 1.85 4.76 -6.69
N ARG A 64 1.47 6.01 -7.00
CA ARG A 64 0.10 6.52 -7.05
C ARG A 64 -0.75 6.13 -5.84
N GLU A 65 -1.89 5.46 -6.05
CA GLU A 65 -2.89 5.16 -5.03
C GLU A 65 -2.32 4.29 -3.92
N THR A 66 -1.51 3.29 -4.27
CA THR A 66 -0.89 2.40 -3.29
C THR A 66 0.12 3.16 -2.45
N ASN A 67 0.94 4.02 -3.06
CA ASN A 67 1.87 4.88 -2.33
C ASN A 67 1.13 5.76 -1.30
N MET A 68 0.07 6.46 -1.72
CA MET A 68 -0.70 7.33 -0.82
C MET A 68 -1.39 6.56 0.30
N LEU A 69 -1.93 5.37 0.02
CA LEU A 69 -2.52 4.48 1.03
C LEU A 69 -1.51 4.03 2.08
N LEU A 70 -0.31 3.64 1.65
CA LEU A 70 0.73 3.18 2.57
C LEU A 70 1.25 4.33 3.44
N ARG A 71 1.45 5.52 2.87
CA ARG A 71 1.76 6.73 3.65
C ARG A 71 0.64 7.07 4.66
N ALA A 72 -0.62 6.92 4.26
CA ALA A 72 -1.76 7.10 5.15
C ALA A 72 -1.68 6.14 6.35
N GLU A 73 -1.44 4.86 6.08
CA GLU A 73 -1.30 3.86 7.14
C GLU A 73 -0.13 4.16 8.07
N MET A 74 1.02 4.57 7.53
CA MET A 74 2.17 4.99 8.34
C MET A 74 1.82 6.15 9.28
N ALA A 75 1.09 7.17 8.79
CA ALA A 75 0.66 8.30 9.62
C ALA A 75 -0.33 7.89 10.71
N ILE A 76 -1.27 6.99 10.40
CA ILE A 76 -2.28 6.48 11.34
C ILE A 76 -1.62 5.63 12.45
N LYS A 77 -0.70 4.74 12.07
CA LYS A 77 -0.09 3.77 12.99
C LYS A 77 1.23 4.24 13.59
N GLY A 78 1.77 5.37 13.14
CA GLY A 78 3.06 5.87 13.59
C GLY A 78 4.24 5.02 13.13
N TYR A 79 4.14 4.38 11.96
CA TYR A 79 5.26 3.64 11.40
C TYR A 79 6.32 4.60 10.85
N ASP A 80 7.58 4.34 11.20
CA ASP A 80 8.76 5.13 10.83
C ASP A 80 9.45 4.61 9.56
N LYS A 81 9.38 3.30 9.30
CA LYS A 81 9.93 2.68 8.09
C LYS A 81 8.90 2.63 6.97
N ALA A 82 9.30 2.99 5.76
CA ALA A 82 8.43 2.92 4.58
C ALA A 82 8.46 1.52 3.92
N GLN A 83 8.53 0.47 4.74
CA GLN A 83 8.85 -0.90 4.34
C GLN A 83 7.63 -1.82 4.45
N PHE A 84 7.17 -2.34 3.31
CA PHE A 84 5.97 -3.19 3.26
C PHE A 84 6.22 -4.48 2.49
N VAL A 85 5.52 -5.54 2.87
CA VAL A 85 5.57 -6.86 2.22
C VAL A 85 4.19 -7.51 2.22
N THR A 86 3.95 -8.44 1.31
CA THR A 86 2.80 -9.36 1.46
C THR A 86 3.05 -10.35 2.59
N MET A 87 2.00 -11.01 3.08
CA MET A 87 2.15 -12.11 4.05
C MET A 87 3.08 -13.21 3.53
N GLU A 88 2.92 -13.61 2.27
CA GLU A 88 3.78 -14.63 1.63
C GLU A 88 5.26 -14.21 1.60
N GLN A 89 5.53 -12.94 1.29
CA GLN A 89 6.89 -12.40 1.31
C GLN A 89 7.47 -12.34 2.72
N GLY A 90 6.69 -11.90 3.71
CA GLY A 90 7.08 -11.90 5.11
C GLY A 90 7.42 -13.31 5.61
N ASN A 91 6.59 -14.30 5.28
CA ASN A 91 6.83 -15.71 5.59
C ASN A 91 8.09 -16.25 4.89
N ALA A 92 8.33 -15.91 3.62
CA ALA A 92 9.57 -16.26 2.91
C ALA A 92 10.81 -15.58 3.51
N MET A 93 10.60 -14.47 4.22
CA MET A 93 11.61 -13.79 5.03
C MET A 93 11.71 -14.36 6.45
N GLY A 94 11.07 -15.50 6.75
CA GLY A 94 11.11 -16.13 8.07
C GLY A 94 10.19 -15.50 9.11
N GLY A 95 9.48 -14.44 8.75
CA GLY A 95 8.58 -13.75 9.66
C GLY A 95 7.22 -14.44 9.79
N VAL A 96 6.58 -14.28 10.95
CA VAL A 96 5.20 -14.71 11.19
C VAL A 96 4.36 -13.47 11.50
N LEU A 97 3.26 -13.27 10.77
CA LEU A 97 2.40 -12.11 10.98
C LEU A 97 1.78 -12.12 12.38
N LYS A 98 1.82 -11.01 13.11
CA LYS A 98 1.31 -10.90 14.49
C LYS A 98 -0.19 -11.17 14.59
N LEU A 99 -0.60 -11.69 15.76
CA LEU A 99 -2.01 -11.77 16.13
C LEU A 99 -2.57 -10.38 16.40
N LYS A 100 -3.87 -10.20 16.13
CA LYS A 100 -4.59 -8.99 16.48
C LYS A 100 -5.10 -9.11 17.91
N HIS A 101 -4.73 -8.17 18.75
CA HIS A 101 -5.20 -8.06 20.11
C HIS A 101 -6.23 -6.94 20.22
N ASP A 102 -7.24 -7.14 21.07
CA ASP A 102 -8.16 -6.09 21.46
C ASP A 102 -7.42 -5.02 22.28
N GLU A 103 -7.65 -3.75 21.98
CA GLU A 103 -6.92 -2.64 22.61
C GLU A 103 -7.30 -2.43 24.09
N GLN A 104 -8.49 -2.87 24.51
CA GLN A 104 -8.99 -2.71 25.88
C GLN A 104 -8.68 -3.93 26.75
N THR A 105 -8.89 -5.13 26.21
CA THR A 105 -8.74 -6.38 27.00
C THR A 105 -7.39 -7.06 26.81
N GLY A 106 -6.68 -6.77 25.71
CA GLY A 106 -5.43 -7.46 25.34
C GLY A 106 -5.64 -8.88 24.80
N GLU A 107 -6.87 -9.37 24.71
CA GLU A 107 -7.17 -10.71 24.22
C GLU A 107 -7.04 -10.81 22.69
N VAL A 108 -6.74 -12.01 22.19
CA VAL A 108 -6.68 -12.27 20.75
C VAL A 108 -8.08 -12.20 20.15
N VAL A 109 -8.25 -11.28 19.19
CA VAL A 109 -9.51 -11.12 18.46
C VAL A 109 -9.79 -12.36 17.63
N LYS A 110 -11.03 -12.85 17.64
CA LYS A 110 -11.47 -13.97 16.80
C LYS A 110 -12.10 -13.45 15.50
N THR A 111 -11.84 -14.14 14.40
CA THR A 111 -12.53 -13.96 13.13
C THR A 111 -13.97 -14.48 13.21
N LYS A 112 -14.81 -14.15 12.22
CA LYS A 112 -16.21 -14.65 12.12
C LYS A 112 -16.32 -16.18 12.17
N ASN A 113 -15.24 -16.89 11.80
CA ASN A 113 -15.18 -18.34 11.76
C ASN A 113 -14.50 -18.94 13.00
N GLY A 114 -14.31 -18.14 14.07
CA GLY A 114 -13.72 -18.59 15.34
C GLY A 114 -12.20 -18.76 15.36
N LYS A 115 -11.50 -18.51 14.23
CA LYS A 115 -10.03 -18.54 14.17
C LYS A 115 -9.42 -17.26 14.72
N ASP A 116 -8.21 -17.33 15.27
CA ASP A 116 -7.45 -16.15 15.69
C ASP A 116 -7.22 -15.18 14.53
N ALA A 117 -7.55 -13.91 14.75
CA ALA A 117 -7.33 -12.85 13.78
C ALA A 117 -5.87 -12.43 13.78
N ARG A 118 -5.34 -12.14 12.59
CA ARG A 118 -4.05 -11.48 12.41
C ARG A 118 -4.25 -9.98 12.32
N VAL A 119 -3.19 -9.22 12.59
CA VAL A 119 -3.21 -7.75 12.44
C VAL A 119 -3.67 -7.35 11.03
N ASP A 120 -4.39 -6.23 10.95
CA ASP A 120 -4.88 -5.72 9.67
C ASP A 120 -3.72 -5.18 8.82
N GLY A 121 -3.86 -5.30 7.50
CA GLY A 121 -2.93 -4.71 6.53
C GLY A 121 -3.65 -3.80 5.54
N VAL A 122 -2.86 -3.19 4.64
CA VAL A 122 -3.35 -2.24 3.64
C VAL A 122 -3.68 -2.98 2.35
N LYS A 123 -4.89 -2.79 1.83
CA LYS A 123 -5.27 -3.36 0.53
C LYS A 123 -4.60 -2.60 -0.62
N MET A 124 -3.99 -3.34 -1.53
CA MET A 124 -3.46 -2.88 -2.82
C MET A 124 -4.31 -3.48 -3.94
N LEU A 125 -4.93 -2.62 -4.75
CA LEU A 125 -5.69 -3.03 -5.93
C LEU A 125 -4.73 -3.37 -7.08
N TYR A 126 -5.00 -4.46 -7.79
CA TYR A 126 -4.25 -4.83 -9.00
C TYR A 126 -5.17 -5.50 -10.02
N ILE A 127 -4.75 -5.53 -11.27
CA ILE A 127 -5.43 -6.28 -12.33
C ILE A 127 -4.84 -7.69 -12.38
N ALA A 128 -5.68 -8.69 -12.17
CA ALA A 128 -5.35 -10.09 -12.39
C ALA A 128 -5.80 -10.48 -13.80
N ASP A 129 -4.84 -10.82 -14.66
CA ASP A 129 -5.03 -11.36 -16.01
C ASP A 129 -4.75 -12.87 -16.08
N HIS A 130 -4.31 -13.45 -14.96
CA HIS A 130 -4.13 -14.88 -14.79
C HIS A 130 -4.44 -15.29 -13.35
N GLU A 131 -4.65 -16.59 -13.15
CA GLU A 131 -4.70 -17.21 -11.83
C GLU A 131 -3.80 -18.45 -11.78
N LEU A 132 -3.35 -18.78 -10.57
CA LEU A 132 -2.55 -19.97 -10.31
C LEU A 132 -3.49 -21.09 -9.86
N ARG A 133 -3.64 -22.13 -10.69
CA ARG A 133 -4.42 -23.33 -10.32
C ARG A 133 -3.48 -24.52 -10.08
N PRO A 134 -3.86 -25.50 -9.23
CA PRO A 134 -3.15 -26.77 -9.14
C PRO A 134 -2.99 -27.38 -10.52
N LYS A 135 -1.76 -27.76 -10.86
CA LYS A 135 -1.50 -28.52 -12.08
C LYS A 135 -2.02 -29.94 -11.87
N LEU A 136 -2.83 -30.42 -12.81
CA LEU A 136 -3.33 -31.79 -12.77
C LEU A 136 -2.46 -32.71 -13.65
N ASP A 137 -2.24 -33.94 -13.20
CA ASP A 137 -1.60 -34.99 -13.99
C ASP A 137 -2.59 -35.62 -14.99
N LYS A 138 -2.14 -36.67 -15.70
CA LYS A 138 -2.97 -37.36 -16.71
C LYS A 138 -4.21 -38.03 -16.12
N ASP A 139 -4.21 -38.31 -14.82
CA ASP A 139 -5.29 -38.96 -14.10
C ASP A 139 -6.17 -37.93 -13.36
N GLY A 140 -5.92 -36.63 -13.57
CA GLY A 140 -6.66 -35.55 -12.94
C GLY A 140 -6.28 -35.29 -11.47
N LYS A 141 -5.16 -35.84 -10.99
CA LYS A 141 -4.66 -35.62 -9.62
C LYS A 141 -3.69 -34.46 -9.56
N GLU A 142 -3.64 -33.77 -8.43
CA GLU A 142 -2.73 -32.64 -8.22
C GLU A 142 -1.26 -33.10 -8.25
N VAL A 143 -0.46 -32.42 -9.07
CA VAL A 143 0.98 -32.65 -9.13
C VAL A 143 1.64 -32.05 -7.89
N THR A 144 2.39 -32.84 -7.15
CA THR A 144 3.19 -32.38 -6.01
C THR A 144 4.68 -32.43 -6.31
N ALA A 145 5.46 -31.56 -5.67
CA ALA A 145 6.92 -31.53 -5.75
C ALA A 145 7.54 -31.42 -4.36
N VAL A 146 8.75 -31.94 -4.19
CA VAL A 146 9.50 -31.89 -2.93
C VAL A 146 10.13 -30.51 -2.71
N VAL A 147 10.06 -30.02 -1.47
CA VAL A 147 10.78 -28.82 -1.05
C VAL A 147 12.26 -29.15 -0.94
N LYS A 148 13.10 -28.37 -1.60
CA LYS A 148 14.56 -28.50 -1.52
C LYS A 148 15.17 -27.36 -0.72
N ASP A 149 16.27 -27.63 -0.01
CA ASP A 149 17.09 -26.60 0.61
C ASP A 149 17.98 -25.87 -0.43
N LYS A 150 18.83 -24.97 0.05
CA LYS A 150 19.73 -24.17 -0.82
C LYS A 150 20.78 -25.03 -1.53
N ASP A 151 21.08 -26.20 -1.00
CA ASP A 151 22.08 -27.14 -1.50
C ASP A 151 21.45 -28.22 -2.40
N GLY A 152 20.12 -28.19 -2.56
CA GLY A 152 19.35 -29.09 -3.40
C GLY A 152 18.88 -30.37 -2.71
N ASN A 153 19.12 -30.52 -1.40
CA ASN A 153 18.66 -31.67 -0.63
C ASN A 153 17.18 -31.55 -0.28
N VAL A 154 16.51 -32.69 -0.15
CA VAL A 154 15.09 -32.73 0.24
C VAL A 154 14.95 -32.27 1.69
N LYS A 155 14.05 -31.31 1.94
CA LYS A 155 13.66 -30.92 3.28
C LYS A 155 12.65 -31.92 3.85
N TYR A 156 12.91 -32.35 5.07
CA TYR A 156 12.02 -33.23 5.82
C TYR A 156 11.34 -32.44 6.94
N ASP A 157 10.07 -32.76 7.15
CA ASP A 157 9.30 -32.27 8.28
C ASP A 157 9.85 -32.89 9.57
N GLN A 158 10.15 -32.07 10.57
CA GLN A 158 10.84 -32.51 11.79
C GLN A 158 9.93 -33.30 12.74
N GLU A 159 8.61 -33.16 12.64
CA GLU A 159 7.66 -33.88 13.48
C GLU A 159 7.31 -35.25 12.91
N THR A 160 7.17 -35.32 11.58
CA THR A 160 6.67 -36.52 10.88
C THR A 160 7.78 -37.33 10.19
N GLY A 161 8.96 -36.74 9.98
CA GLY A 161 10.06 -37.36 9.26
C GLY A 161 9.79 -37.54 7.76
N GLN A 162 8.71 -36.97 7.22
CA GLN A 162 8.36 -37.10 5.80
C GLN A 162 8.91 -35.94 4.97
N PRO A 163 9.20 -36.15 3.66
CA PRO A 163 9.55 -35.08 2.74
C PRO A 163 8.47 -34.00 2.73
N MET A 164 8.87 -32.75 2.94
CA MET A 164 7.96 -31.62 2.74
C MET A 164 7.63 -31.51 1.25
N THR A 165 6.34 -31.44 0.92
CA THR A 165 5.86 -31.28 -0.46
C THR A 165 5.04 -30.01 -0.65
N TYR A 166 4.98 -29.52 -1.88
CA TYR A 166 4.06 -28.46 -2.29
C TYR A 166 3.33 -28.84 -3.57
N VAL A 167 2.09 -28.35 -3.71
CA VAL A 167 1.30 -28.51 -4.94
C VAL A 167 1.87 -27.59 -6.02
N VAL A 168 2.26 -28.18 -7.15
CA VAL A 168 2.73 -27.46 -8.32
C VAL A 168 1.54 -26.72 -8.94
N LYS A 169 1.69 -25.42 -9.16
CA LYS A 169 0.65 -24.58 -9.77
C LYS A 169 1.04 -24.19 -11.18
N GLU A 170 0.04 -24.05 -12.05
CA GLU A 170 0.19 -23.51 -13.40
C GLU A 170 -0.54 -22.17 -13.55
N LYS A 171 -0.02 -21.34 -14.45
CA LYS A 171 -0.56 -20.01 -14.75
C LYS A 171 -1.63 -20.15 -15.83
N ILE A 172 -2.88 -19.90 -15.46
CA ILE A 172 -4.02 -19.97 -16.38
C ILE A 172 -4.48 -18.55 -16.68
N PRO A 173 -4.47 -18.12 -17.96
CA PRO A 173 -5.03 -16.83 -18.35
C PRO A 173 -6.52 -16.72 -17.98
N ILE A 174 -6.93 -15.55 -17.52
CA ILE A 174 -8.32 -15.25 -17.20
C ILE A 174 -8.73 -13.93 -17.86
N LYS A 175 -10.05 -13.68 -17.93
CA LYS A 175 -10.54 -12.34 -18.25
C LYS A 175 -10.02 -11.36 -17.18
N PRO A 176 -9.38 -10.24 -17.56
CA PRO A 176 -8.85 -9.29 -16.60
C PRO A 176 -9.89 -8.84 -15.58
N ARG A 177 -9.60 -9.05 -14.29
CA ARG A 177 -10.45 -8.63 -13.19
C ARG A 177 -9.64 -7.92 -12.12
N LEU A 178 -10.28 -7.00 -11.42
CA LEU A 178 -9.68 -6.33 -10.28
C LEU A 178 -9.63 -7.29 -9.10
N GLU A 179 -8.47 -7.33 -8.45
CA GLU A 179 -8.24 -8.08 -7.23
C GLU A 179 -7.48 -7.23 -6.23
N THR A 180 -7.47 -7.68 -4.97
CA THR A 180 -6.66 -7.03 -3.94
C THR A 180 -5.60 -7.97 -3.39
N LYS A 181 -4.43 -7.41 -3.09
CA LYS A 181 -3.40 -8.03 -2.24
C LYS A 181 -3.29 -7.20 -0.98
N THR A 182 -3.01 -7.85 0.14
CA THR A 182 -2.81 -7.15 1.41
C THR A 182 -1.31 -6.98 1.65
N LEU A 183 -0.93 -5.74 1.96
CA LEU A 183 0.43 -5.34 2.32
C LEU A 183 0.48 -5.08 3.82
N TYR A 184 1.55 -5.53 4.44
CA TYR A 184 1.81 -5.40 5.86
C TYR A 184 3.14 -4.67 6.05
N HIS A 185 3.19 -3.79 7.04
CA HIS A 185 4.44 -3.16 7.43
C HIS A 185 5.36 -4.22 8.05
N VAL A 186 6.67 -4.13 7.84
CA VAL A 186 7.63 -5.15 8.31
C VAL A 186 7.59 -5.37 9.83
N SER A 187 7.27 -4.33 10.63
CA SER A 187 7.15 -4.45 12.09
C SER A 187 5.94 -5.28 12.55
N GLN A 188 5.03 -5.61 11.64
CA GLN A 188 3.87 -6.46 11.91
C GLN A 188 4.23 -7.96 11.92
N PHE A 189 5.49 -8.33 11.65
CA PHE A 189 5.96 -9.71 11.69
C PHE A 189 6.89 -9.93 12.88
N ASP A 190 6.79 -11.09 13.51
CA ASP A 190 7.77 -11.62 14.46
C ASP A 190 8.80 -12.47 13.73
N GLY A 191 10.08 -12.36 14.09
CA GLY A 191 11.15 -13.20 13.54
C GLY A 191 11.51 -12.92 12.07
N LEU A 192 11.12 -11.76 11.53
CA LEU A 192 11.46 -11.39 10.16
C LEU A 192 12.98 -11.20 10.00
N ASP A 193 13.57 -11.92 9.04
CA ASP A 193 14.99 -11.84 8.70
C ASP A 193 15.30 -10.54 7.96
N GLU A 194 15.80 -9.54 8.71
CA GLU A 194 16.13 -8.22 8.17
C GLU A 194 17.22 -8.27 7.10
N SER A 195 18.07 -9.31 7.07
CA SER A 195 19.11 -9.44 6.03
C SER A 195 18.51 -9.68 4.63
N LYS A 196 17.22 -10.02 4.54
CA LYS A 196 16.49 -10.20 3.28
C LYS A 196 15.74 -8.93 2.85
N ILE A 197 15.79 -7.86 3.65
CA ILE A 197 15.27 -6.55 3.28
C ILE A 197 16.23 -5.94 2.25
N LYS A 198 15.68 -5.51 1.13
CA LYS A 198 16.41 -4.75 0.12
C LYS A 198 16.30 -3.27 0.39
N ASP A 199 17.29 -2.52 -0.07
CA ASP A 199 17.21 -1.07 -0.12
C ASP A 199 16.14 -0.61 -1.11
N ARG A 200 15.65 0.61 -0.91
CA ARG A 200 14.69 1.23 -1.81
C ARG A 200 15.32 1.43 -3.19
N ASP A 201 14.68 0.88 -4.20
CA ASP A 201 15.06 1.03 -5.60
C ASP A 201 14.21 2.10 -6.28
N LEU A 202 14.86 3.21 -6.65
CA LEU A 202 14.24 4.34 -7.35
C LEU A 202 14.40 4.25 -8.87
N THR A 203 15.01 3.19 -9.41
CA THR A 203 15.34 3.07 -10.85
C THR A 203 14.13 3.29 -11.74
N ALA A 204 13.00 2.66 -11.43
CA ALA A 204 11.76 2.82 -12.21
C ALA A 204 11.22 4.26 -12.17
N VAL A 205 11.32 4.92 -11.01
CA VAL A 205 10.87 6.31 -10.81
C VAL A 205 11.79 7.27 -11.59
N THR A 206 13.10 7.09 -11.48
CA THR A 206 14.11 7.87 -12.20
C THR A 206 13.95 7.70 -13.71
N HIS A 207 13.79 6.47 -14.20
CA HIS A 207 13.54 6.22 -15.61
C HIS A 207 12.26 6.91 -16.11
N TYR A 208 11.17 6.85 -15.34
CA TYR A 208 9.94 7.55 -15.68
C TYR A 208 10.13 9.07 -15.74
N ARG A 209 10.84 9.66 -14.77
CA ARG A 209 11.18 11.10 -14.74
C ARG A 209 11.92 11.51 -16.01
N GLU A 210 12.96 10.77 -16.40
CA GLU A 210 13.73 11.05 -17.60
C GLU A 210 12.88 10.96 -18.87
N GLN A 211 12.03 9.93 -18.98
CA GLN A 211 11.11 9.82 -20.12
C GLN A 211 10.09 10.96 -20.16
N SER A 212 9.60 11.42 -19.01
CA SER A 212 8.59 12.48 -18.94
C SER A 212 9.09 13.84 -19.43
N LYS A 213 10.41 14.10 -19.40
CA LYS A 213 11.01 15.35 -19.92
C LYS A 213 10.80 15.52 -21.43
N ASN A 214 10.62 14.41 -22.14
CA ASN A 214 10.47 14.37 -23.60
C ASN A 214 9.00 14.17 -24.03
N GLN A 215 8.04 14.28 -23.11
CA GLN A 215 6.62 14.16 -23.43
C GLN A 215 6.02 15.53 -23.73
N ASP A 216 5.26 15.62 -24.82
CA ASP A 216 4.56 16.85 -25.23
C ASP A 216 3.34 17.19 -24.35
N PHE A 217 3.02 16.34 -23.38
CA PHE A 217 1.87 16.51 -22.49
C PHE A 217 2.28 16.46 -21.02
N GLU A 218 1.62 17.29 -20.21
CA GLU A 218 1.84 17.29 -18.77
C GLU A 218 1.01 16.20 -18.10
N VAL A 219 1.64 15.45 -17.18
CA VAL A 219 0.96 14.46 -16.35
C VAL A 219 -0.03 15.16 -15.44
N LYS A 220 -1.32 14.84 -15.60
CA LYS A 220 -2.39 15.36 -14.74
C LYS A 220 -2.75 14.34 -13.67
N ILE A 221 -2.72 14.77 -12.42
CA ILE A 221 -3.20 14.02 -11.25
C ILE A 221 -4.40 14.77 -10.68
N SER A 222 -5.46 14.05 -10.32
CA SER A 222 -6.60 14.62 -9.61
C SER A 222 -7.29 13.55 -8.77
N TYR A 223 -7.01 13.58 -7.46
CA TYR A 223 -7.72 12.76 -6.48
C TYR A 223 -9.18 13.19 -6.30
N GLY A 224 -9.55 14.41 -6.69
CA GLY A 224 -10.95 14.82 -6.78
C GLY A 224 -11.72 14.10 -7.87
N LYS A 225 -11.15 13.95 -9.06
CA LYS A 225 -11.81 13.18 -10.13
C LYS A 225 -11.81 11.69 -9.86
N THR A 226 -10.72 11.16 -9.31
CA THR A 226 -10.55 9.71 -9.14
C THR A 226 -11.19 9.15 -7.87
N LEU A 227 -11.25 9.92 -6.78
CA LEU A 227 -11.76 9.47 -5.47
C LEU A 227 -12.87 10.37 -4.89
N GLY A 228 -13.22 11.47 -5.57
CA GLY A 228 -14.18 12.44 -5.05
C GLY A 228 -13.68 13.13 -3.77
N ILE A 229 -12.37 13.27 -3.59
CA ILE A 229 -11.76 14.03 -2.49
C ILE A 229 -11.69 15.50 -2.89
N SER A 230 -12.04 16.42 -1.99
CA SER A 230 -12.02 17.85 -2.28
C SER A 230 -11.25 18.64 -1.22
N GLY A 231 -11.00 19.92 -1.51
CA GLY A 231 -10.43 20.86 -0.56
C GLY A 231 -8.91 20.72 -0.39
N ASN A 232 -8.41 20.96 0.83
CA ASN A 232 -6.96 20.96 1.09
C ASN A 232 -6.33 19.57 0.89
N LEU A 233 -7.04 18.50 1.28
CA LEU A 233 -6.53 17.14 1.13
C LEU A 233 -6.30 16.80 -0.35
N GLU A 234 -7.23 17.16 -1.24
CA GLU A 234 -7.04 16.97 -2.69
C GLU A 234 -5.76 17.65 -3.18
N LYS A 235 -5.61 18.94 -2.90
CA LYS A 235 -4.44 19.73 -3.34
C LYS A 235 -3.13 19.17 -2.79
N GLN A 236 -3.13 18.74 -1.53
CA GLN A 236 -1.97 18.16 -0.87
C GLN A 236 -1.54 16.85 -1.53
N LEU A 237 -2.49 15.95 -1.80
CA LEU A 237 -2.23 14.65 -2.44
C LEU A 237 -1.82 14.83 -3.91
N ASP A 238 -2.50 15.68 -4.66
CA ASP A 238 -2.16 15.97 -6.06
C ASP A 238 -0.74 16.53 -6.17
N ASN A 239 -0.40 17.53 -5.35
CA ASN A 239 0.92 18.16 -5.37
C ASN A 239 2.02 17.21 -4.91
N LEU A 240 1.79 16.35 -3.92
CA LEU A 240 2.80 15.39 -3.48
C LEU A 240 3.07 14.33 -4.55
N THR A 241 2.01 13.79 -5.16
CA THR A 241 2.15 12.83 -6.27
C THR A 241 2.83 13.47 -7.48
N LEU A 242 2.54 14.74 -7.78
CA LEU A 242 3.24 15.48 -8.84
C LEU A 242 4.72 15.73 -8.50
N ALA A 243 5.05 16.09 -7.26
CA ALA A 243 6.44 16.26 -6.82
C ALA A 243 7.24 14.96 -6.98
N GLN A 244 6.64 13.81 -6.63
CA GLN A 244 7.23 12.49 -6.85
C GLN A 244 7.44 12.21 -8.35
N ILE A 245 6.44 12.49 -9.18
CA ILE A 245 6.53 12.26 -10.63
C ILE A 245 7.60 13.13 -11.29
N LYS A 246 7.71 14.40 -10.87
CA LYS A 246 8.64 15.38 -11.45
C LYS A 246 10.04 15.30 -10.82
N GLY A 247 10.19 14.67 -9.66
CA GLY A 247 11.45 14.62 -8.93
C GLY A 247 11.88 16.00 -8.44
N VAL A 248 10.96 16.72 -7.79
CA VAL A 248 11.16 18.08 -7.26
C VAL A 248 10.73 18.15 -5.80
N ASP A 249 11.07 19.25 -5.14
CA ASP A 249 10.60 19.55 -3.79
C ASP A 249 9.07 19.59 -3.73
N TYR A 250 8.54 19.14 -2.59
CA TYR A 250 7.14 19.25 -2.23
C TYR A 250 6.93 20.40 -1.25
N TYR A 251 5.97 21.27 -1.57
CA TYR A 251 5.53 22.35 -0.69
C TYR A 251 4.06 22.13 -0.35
N ASN A 252 3.74 22.07 0.94
CA ASN A 252 2.38 21.92 1.44
C ASN A 252 1.54 23.15 1.03
N PRO A 253 0.53 22.97 0.14
CA PRO A 253 -0.27 24.09 -0.35
C PRO A 253 -1.12 24.74 0.74
N ALA A 254 -1.41 24.06 1.86
CA ALA A 254 -2.21 24.62 2.95
C ALA A 254 -1.48 25.75 3.70
N VAL A 255 -0.17 25.61 3.92
CA VAL A 255 0.67 26.62 4.61
C VAL A 255 0.70 27.94 3.83
N LYS A 256 0.75 27.87 2.48
CA LYS A 256 0.72 29.06 1.63
C LYS A 256 -0.61 29.81 1.71
N VAL A 257 -1.74 29.10 1.88
CA VAL A 257 -3.06 29.72 2.02
C VAL A 257 -3.19 30.45 3.36
N GLU A 258 -2.67 29.87 4.46
CA GLU A 258 -2.69 30.51 5.78
C GLU A 258 -1.82 31.78 5.82
N MET A 259 -0.60 31.73 5.27
CA MET A 259 0.26 32.92 5.18
C MET A 259 -0.36 34.04 4.34
N THR A 260 -1.07 33.70 3.26
CA THR A 260 -1.74 34.70 2.40
C THR A 260 -2.94 35.33 3.10
N LYS A 261 -3.72 34.54 3.85
CA LYS A 261 -4.83 35.04 4.69
C LYS A 261 -4.35 35.93 5.82
N GLN A 262 -3.28 35.55 6.52
CA GLN A 262 -2.67 36.39 7.55
C GLN A 262 -2.20 37.73 6.97
N LYS A 263 -1.47 37.73 5.85
CA LYS A 263 -1.06 38.97 5.16
C LYS A 263 -2.23 39.86 4.73
N ALA A 264 -3.36 39.27 4.34
CA ALA A 264 -4.57 40.02 4.02
C ALA A 264 -5.21 40.65 5.27
N GLN A 265 -5.31 39.90 6.37
CA GLN A 265 -5.84 40.39 7.66
C GLN A 265 -4.96 41.50 8.27
N THR A 266 -3.63 41.39 8.19
CA THR A 266 -2.73 42.45 8.67
C THR A 266 -2.85 43.73 7.83
N LYS A 267 -3.11 43.61 6.52
CA LYS A 267 -3.37 44.77 5.65
C LYS A 267 -4.71 45.45 5.95
N GLU A 268 -5.74 44.70 6.32
CA GLU A 268 -7.04 45.27 6.72
C GLU A 268 -6.98 45.93 8.10
N GLN A 269 -6.28 45.34 9.08
CA GLN A 269 -6.08 45.95 10.39
C GLN A 269 -5.27 47.26 10.32
N ASN A 270 -4.23 47.31 9.49
CA ASN A 270 -3.45 48.55 9.32
C ASN A 270 -4.24 49.67 8.64
N LYS A 271 -5.18 49.35 7.74
CA LYS A 271 -6.09 50.34 7.15
C LYS A 271 -7.19 50.83 8.11
N GLY A 272 -7.50 50.06 9.15
CA GLY A 272 -8.47 50.44 10.19
C GLY A 272 -7.90 51.37 11.26
N MET A 273 -6.57 51.42 11.42
CA MET A 273 -5.87 52.30 12.37
C MET A 273 -5.43 53.64 11.77
N GLU A 274 -5.56 53.84 10.45
CA GLU A 274 -5.28 55.10 9.74
C GLU A 274 -6.52 56.00 9.57
N ARG A 275 -7.55 55.84 10.41
CA ARG A 275 -8.75 56.70 10.43
C ARG A 275 -8.94 57.43 11.74
#